data_AF-A0A838H8B1-F1
#
_entry.id   AF-A0A838H8B1-F1
#
_cell.length_a   1.000
_cell.length_b   1.000
_cell.length_c   1.000
_cell.angle_alpha   90.00
_cell.angle_beta   90.00
_cell.angle_gamma   90.00
#
_symmetry.space_group_name_H-M   'P 1'
#
loop_
_entity.id
_entity.type
_entity.pdbx_description
1 polymer ?
#
loop_
_entity_poly.entity_id
_entity_poly.type
_entity_poly.pdbx_seq_one_letter_code
_entity_poly.pdbx_strand_id
1 'polypeptide(L)' 'AKAGRLLRLADGVVLMPGADREAATRLAALAQPFTASEARTELGSSRRVVLPLLAHLDRIGLTRRLPDDRREVVRSTETP' A
#
# COMPACT_ATOMS: atom_id res chain seq x y z
N ALA A 1 26.17 1.79 14.80
CA ALA A 1 24.77 2.25 14.88
C ALA A 1 24.01 1.75 13.66
N LYS A 2 22.95 0.94 13.85
CA LYS A 2 22.18 0.37 12.72
C LYS A 2 21.20 1.45 12.27
N ALA A 3 21.58 2.25 11.28
CA ALA A 3 20.69 3.24 10.69
C ALA A 3 19.39 2.53 10.24
N GLY A 4 18.26 2.97 10.78
CA GLY A 4 16.94 2.43 10.45
C GLY A 4 16.75 2.46 8.93
N ARG A 5 16.41 1.30 8.35
CA ARG A 5 16.25 1.14 6.89
C ARG A 5 14.97 1.82 6.42
N LEU A 6 15.07 3.11 6.15
CA LEU A 6 14.00 3.91 5.57
C LEU A 6 13.75 3.44 4.12
N LEU A 7 12.47 3.19 3.79
CA LEU A 7 12.06 2.85 2.43
C LEU A 7 11.77 4.14 1.66
N ARG A 8 12.51 4.40 0.59
CA ARG A 8 12.27 5.56 -0.28
C ARG A 8 11.32 5.17 -1.40
N LEU A 9 10.19 5.83 -1.47
CA LEU A 9 9.23 5.76 -2.56
C LEU A 9 9.52 6.88 -3.58
N ALA A 10 8.74 6.88 -4.67
CA ALA A 10 8.75 7.99 -5.61
C ALA A 10 8.40 9.33 -4.93
N ASP A 11 8.78 10.44 -5.58
CA ASP A 11 8.48 11.81 -5.15
C ASP A 11 9.03 12.23 -3.78
N GLY A 12 10.08 11.53 -3.31
CA GLY A 12 10.76 11.84 -2.05
C GLY A 12 10.00 11.37 -0.80
N VAL A 13 8.97 10.54 -0.97
CA VAL A 13 8.22 9.97 0.15
C VAL A 13 9.07 8.89 0.82
N VAL A 14 9.21 8.97 2.14
CA VAL A 14 9.98 8.01 2.92
C VAL A 14 9.06 7.30 3.89
N LEU A 15 9.09 5.98 3.87
CA LEU A 15 8.34 5.12 4.79
C LEU A 15 9.25 4.56 5.87
N MET A 16 8.68 4.40 7.06
CA MET A 16 9.31 3.61 8.11
C MET A 16 9.37 2.12 7.71
N PRO A 17 10.37 1.37 8.19
CA PRO A 17 10.38 -0.07 8.03
C PRO A 17 9.07 -0.68 8.55
N GLY A 18 8.39 -1.51 7.75
CA GLY A 18 7.14 -2.18 8.11
C GLY A 18 5.86 -1.41 7.79
N ALA A 19 5.96 -0.14 7.38
CA ALA A 19 4.79 0.67 7.01
C ALA A 19 4.09 0.14 5.74
N ASP A 20 4.80 -0.58 4.88
CA ASP A 20 4.27 -1.32 3.74
C ASP A 20 3.26 -2.40 4.17
N ARG A 21 3.66 -3.25 5.12
CA ARG A 21 2.79 -4.31 5.65
C ARG A 21 1.63 -3.73 6.47
N GLU A 22 1.89 -2.72 7.29
CA GLU A 22 0.84 -2.05 8.06
C GLU A 22 -0.21 -1.42 7.14
N ALA A 23 0.23 -0.73 6.07
CA ALA A 23 -0.67 -0.18 5.07
C ALA A 23 -1.50 -1.27 4.39
N ALA A 24 -0.87 -2.38 3.97
CA ALA A 24 -1.58 -3.50 3.37
C ALA A 24 -2.65 -4.09 4.32
N THR A 25 -2.35 -4.24 5.61
CA THR A 25 -3.31 -4.70 6.63
C THR A 25 -4.51 -3.76 6.76
N ARG A 26 -4.28 -2.44 6.81
CA ARG A 26 -5.38 -1.45 6.86
C ARG A 26 -6.22 -1.48 5.59
N LEU A 27 -5.57 -1.53 4.42
CA LEU A 27 -6.26 -1.62 3.13
C LEU A 27 -7.06 -2.93 2.97
N ALA A 28 -6.66 -4.00 3.64
CA ALA A 28 -7.39 -5.28 3.61
C ALA A 28 -8.73 -5.21 4.36
N ALA A 29 -8.91 -4.23 5.26
CA ALA A 29 -10.17 -3.99 5.96
C ALA A 29 -11.21 -3.26 5.09
N LEU A 30 -10.78 -2.63 3.99
CA LEU A 30 -11.69 -2.00 3.03
C LEU A 30 -12.45 -3.05 2.20
N ALA A 31 -13.63 -2.65 1.72
CA ALA A 31 -14.34 -3.40 0.68
C ALA A 31 -13.46 -3.52 -0.57
N GLN A 32 -13.29 -4.73 -1.08
CA GLN A 32 -12.45 -5.01 -2.24
C GLN A 32 -13.31 -5.13 -3.50
N PRO A 33 -12.88 -4.59 -4.65
CA PRO A 33 -11.68 -3.77 -4.82
C PRO A 33 -11.90 -2.31 -4.35
N PHE A 34 -10.86 -1.63 -3.90
CA PHE A 34 -10.89 -0.23 -3.44
C PHE A 34 -10.25 0.74 -4.45
N THR A 35 -10.63 2.01 -4.39
CA THR A 35 -10.08 3.12 -5.16
C THR A 35 -8.90 3.77 -4.44
N ALA A 36 -8.04 4.49 -5.16
CA ALA A 36 -6.98 5.28 -4.55
C ALA A 36 -7.51 6.35 -3.56
N SER A 37 -8.74 6.82 -3.76
CA SER A 37 -9.40 7.77 -2.85
C SER A 37 -9.82 7.11 -1.54
N GLU A 38 -10.35 5.89 -1.58
CA GLU A 38 -10.69 5.11 -0.37
C GLU A 38 -9.42 4.76 0.42
N ALA A 39 -8.37 4.30 -0.26
CA ALA A 39 -7.07 4.06 0.35
C ALA A 39 -6.50 5.31 1.04
N ARG A 40 -6.66 6.48 0.42
CA ARG A 40 -6.23 7.76 1.01
C ARG A 40 -6.96 8.07 2.31
N THR A 41 -8.28 7.90 2.32
CA THR A 41 -9.11 8.15 3.50
C THR A 41 -8.75 7.18 4.62
N GLU A 42 -8.62 5.89 4.32
CA GLU A 42 -8.28 4.84 5.30
C GLU A 42 -6.89 5.04 5.92
N LEU A 43 -5.91 5.41 5.10
CA LEU A 43 -4.54 5.64 5.56
C LEU A 43 -4.35 7.03 6.18
N GLY A 44 -5.37 7.89 6.21
CA GLY A 44 -5.29 9.24 6.77
C GLY A 44 -4.17 10.08 6.13
N SER A 45 -3.92 9.89 4.83
CA SER A 45 -2.73 10.44 4.16
C SER A 45 -3.10 11.28 2.94
N SER A 46 -2.10 11.81 2.24
CA SER A 46 -2.30 12.63 1.03
C SER A 46 -2.11 11.80 -0.25
N ARG A 47 -2.65 12.29 -1.37
CA ARG A 47 -2.47 11.64 -2.69
C ARG A 47 -0.99 11.53 -3.08
N ARG A 48 -0.17 12.51 -2.71
CA ARG A 48 1.29 12.52 -2.93
C ARG A 48 2.00 11.36 -2.22
N VAL A 49 1.46 10.87 -1.11
CA VAL A 49 2.03 9.75 -0.34
C VAL A 49 1.39 8.42 -0.74
N VAL A 50 0.07 8.41 -0.88
CA VAL A 50 -0.72 7.20 -1.17
C VAL A 50 -0.41 6.63 -2.55
N LEU A 51 -0.24 7.46 -3.58
CA LEU A 51 0.05 6.94 -4.91
C LEU A 51 1.42 6.22 -4.98
N PRO A 52 2.53 6.81 -4.50
CA PRO A 52 3.81 6.09 -4.42
C PRO A 52 3.75 4.85 -3.53
N LEU A 53 3.00 4.89 -2.43
CA LEU A 53 2.81 3.74 -1.54
C LEU A 53 2.09 2.61 -2.26
N LEU A 54 0.94 2.88 -2.88
CA LEU A 54 0.18 1.88 -3.64
C LEU A 54 1.01 1.30 -4.79
N ALA A 55 1.75 2.14 -5.53
CA ALA A 55 2.64 1.67 -6.59
C ALA A 55 3.79 0.80 -6.05
N HIS A 56 4.22 1.00 -4.81
CA HIS A 56 5.18 0.13 -4.15
C HIS A 56 4.55 -1.18 -3.71
N LEU A 57 3.38 -1.15 -3.08
CA LEU A 57 2.61 -2.34 -2.70
C LEU A 57 2.29 -3.22 -3.92
N ASP A 58 1.96 -2.60 -5.06
CA ASP A 58 1.74 -3.28 -6.35
C ASP A 58 3.02 -4.00 -6.81
N ARG A 59 4.19 -3.37 -6.67
CA ARG A 59 5.48 -3.91 -7.09
C ARG A 59 5.95 -5.08 -6.22
N ILE A 60 5.66 -5.04 -4.93
CA ILE A 60 6.03 -6.09 -3.97
C ILE A 60 4.94 -7.18 -3.83
N GLY A 61 3.85 -7.07 -4.60
CA GLY A 61 2.79 -8.07 -4.66
C GLY A 61 1.86 -8.08 -3.45
N LEU A 62 1.81 -7.01 -2.65
CA LEU A 62 0.84 -6.88 -1.55
C LEU A 62 -0.52 -6.34 -2.04
N THR A 63 -0.53 -5.58 -3.13
CA THR A 63 -1.75 -5.15 -3.83
C THR A 63 -1.66 -5.46 -5.31
N ARG A 64 -2.80 -5.48 -5.98
CA ARG A 64 -2.90 -5.64 -7.44
C ARG A 64 -3.83 -4.59 -8.01
N ARG A 65 -3.36 -3.85 -9.03
CA ARG A 65 -4.20 -2.93 -9.81
C ARG A 65 -5.01 -3.71 -10.85
N LEU A 66 -6.30 -3.42 -10.90
CA LEU A 66 -7.27 -3.98 -11.83
C LEU A 66 -7.42 -3.08 -13.07
N PRO A 67 -8.04 -3.58 -14.17
CA PRO A 67 -8.24 -2.81 -15.40
C PRO A 67 -9.09 -1.55 -15.24
N ASP A 68 -9.93 -1.49 -14.19
CA ASP A 68 -10.86 -0.40 -13.89
C ASP A 68 -10.26 0.66 -12.94
N ASP A 69 -8.93 0.71 -12.81
CA ASP A 69 -8.19 1.59 -11.92
C ASP A 69 -8.38 1.34 -10.41
N ARG A 70 -9.19 0.35 -10.02
CA ARG A 70 -9.30 -0.10 -8.64
C ARG A 70 -8.14 -1.04 -8.29
N ARG A 71 -7.98 -1.28 -7.00
CA ARG A 71 -6.97 -2.17 -6.44
C ARG A 71 -7.60 -3.15 -5.49
N GLU A 72 -6.97 -4.30 -5.37
CA GLU A 72 -7.30 -5.25 -4.32
C GLU A 72 -6.04 -5.65 -3.55
N VAL A 73 -6.20 -6.00 -2.27
CA VAL A 73 -5.12 -6.63 -1.51
C VAL A 73 -4.97 -8.07 -1.98
N VAL A 74 -3.74 -8.45 -2.33
CA VAL A 74 -3.41 -9.84 -2.67
C VAL A 74 -3.39 -10.61 -1.35
N ARG A 75 -4.45 -11.36 -1.07
CA ARG A 75 -4.41 -12.35 -0.01
C ARG A 75 -3.56 -13.49 -0.52
N SER A 76 -2.41 -13.74 0.11
CA SER A 76 -1.76 -15.05 0.00
C SER A 76 -2.80 -16.06 0.42
N THR A 77 -3.37 -16.80 -0.54
CA THR A 77 -4.16 -17.97 -0.24
C THR A 77 -3.20 -18.99 0.37
N GLU A 78 -2.93 -18.86 1.67
CA GLU A 78 -2.51 -20.00 2.48
C GLU A 78 -3.80 -20.71 2.85
N THR A 79 -4.25 -21.55 1.92
CA THR A 79 -5.25 -22.58 2.15
C THR A 79 -4.56 -23.67 2.99
N PRO A 80 -5.11 -24.08 4.15
CA PRO A 80 -4.63 -25.25 4.88
C PRO A 80 -4.84 -26.55 4.10
#